data_AF-A0A7K7IRC4-F1
#
_entry.id   AF-A0A7K7IRC4-F1
#
_cell.length_a   1.000
_cell.length_b   1.000
_cell.length_c   1.000
_cell.angle_alpha   90.00
_cell.angle_beta   90.00
_cell.angle_gamma   90.00
#
_symmetry.space_group_name_H-M   'P 1'
#
loop_
_entity.id
_entity.type
_entity.pdbx_description
1 polymer ?
#
loop_
_entity_poly.entity_id
_entity_poly.type
_entity_poly.pdbx_seq_one_letter_code
_entity_poly.pdbx_strand_id
1 'polypeptide(L)'
;QLVFFGLSNQLVVSFKEENTVAFKHLFLKGYSGTDEDDYSCSIYTQQDAYDSIFYVINQYRHLKNISLGTLGYEHEESGLKICKQQYKRGTMLPSNDTLNIDVSTET
;
A
#
# COMPACT_ATOMS: atom_id res chain seq x y z
N GLN A 1 -15.16 -3.98 -35.61
CA GLN A 1 -15.40 -3.11 -34.44
C GLN A 1 -14.86 -3.71 -33.14
N LEU A 2 -15.21 -4.96 -32.79
CA LEU A 2 -14.78 -5.60 -31.54
C LEU A 2 -13.25 -5.78 -31.39
N VAL A 3 -12.54 -6.14 -32.47
CA VAL A 3 -11.08 -6.36 -32.42
C VAL A 3 -10.32 -5.09 -32.04
N PHE A 4 -10.62 -3.96 -32.68
CA PHE A 4 -9.99 -2.67 -32.35
C PHE A 4 -10.30 -2.22 -30.93
N PHE A 5 -11.54 -2.42 -30.47
CA PHE A 5 -11.93 -2.16 -29.09
C PHE A 5 -11.14 -3.05 -28.10
N GLY A 6 -11.02 -4.34 -28.41
CA GLY A 6 -10.26 -5.30 -27.60
C GLY A 6 -8.79 -4.91 -27.47
N LEU A 7 -8.14 -4.53 -28.58
CA LEU A 7 -6.74 -4.07 -28.58
C LEU A 7 -6.55 -2.81 -27.73
N SER A 8 -7.43 -1.82 -27.86
CA SER A 8 -7.35 -0.60 -27.04
C SER A 8 -7.52 -0.90 -25.55
N ASN A 9 -8.49 -1.73 -25.19
CA ASN A 9 -8.68 -2.11 -23.79
C ASN A 9 -7.51 -2.91 -23.24
N GLN A 10 -6.96 -3.84 -24.04
CA GLN A 10 -5.80 -4.63 -23.64
C GLN A 10 -4.60 -3.72 -23.32
N LEU A 11 -4.34 -2.68 -24.12
CA LEU A 11 -3.26 -1.73 -23.85
C LEU A 11 -3.45 -0.99 -22.52
N VAL A 12 -4.68 -0.55 -22.22
CA VAL A 12 -4.97 0.14 -20.94
C VAL A 12 -4.83 -0.81 -19.75
N VAL A 13 -5.26 -2.07 -19.90
CA VAL A 13 -5.12 -3.10 -18.86
C VAL A 13 -3.65 -3.42 -18.62
N SER A 14 -2.88 -3.69 -19.66
CA SER A 14 -1.44 -3.98 -19.53
C SER A 14 -0.69 -2.80 -18.92
N PHE A 15 -0.98 -1.56 -19.35
CA PHE A 15 -0.40 -0.37 -18.74
C PHE A 15 -0.70 -0.29 -17.24
N LYS A 16 -1.93 -0.57 -16.82
CA LYS A 16 -2.31 -0.57 -15.41
C LYS A 16 -1.59 -1.66 -14.63
N GLU A 17 -1.53 -2.88 -15.15
CA GLU A 17 -0.89 -4.03 -14.49
C GLU A 17 0.62 -3.80 -14.31
N GLU A 18 1.31 -3.39 -15.37
CA GLU A 18 2.75 -3.12 -15.33
C GLU A 18 3.10 -1.99 -14.36
N ASN A 19 2.34 -0.89 -14.36
CA ASN A 19 2.54 0.19 -13.39
C ASN A 19 2.26 -0.27 -11.96
N THR A 20 1.25 -1.13 -11.75
CA THR A 20 0.93 -1.67 -10.42
C THR A 20 2.09 -2.52 -9.88
N VAL A 21 2.67 -3.39 -10.72
CA VAL A 21 3.86 -4.19 -10.34
C VAL A 21 5.06 -3.29 -10.05
N ALA A 22 5.31 -2.28 -10.88
CA ALA A 22 6.37 -1.30 -10.63
C ALA A 22 6.19 -0.57 -9.28
N PHE A 23 4.96 -0.17 -8.94
CA PHE A 23 4.67 0.45 -7.65
C PHE A 23 4.88 -0.48 -6.46
N LYS A 24 4.56 -1.78 -6.60
CA LYS A 24 4.90 -2.77 -5.56
C LYS A 24 6.40 -2.80 -5.30
N HIS A 25 7.23 -2.88 -6.35
CA HIS A 25 8.69 -2.84 -6.20
C HIS A 25 9.21 -1.52 -5.61
N LEU A 26 8.61 -0.38 -5.97
CA LEU A 26 9.03 0.92 -5.46
C LEU A 26 8.67 1.11 -3.99
N PHE A 27 7.46 0.73 -3.57
CA PHE A 27 6.91 1.12 -2.27
C PHE A 27 6.85 0.00 -1.24
N LEU A 28 6.83 -1.28 -1.63
CA LEU A 28 6.84 -2.38 -0.66
C LEU A 28 8.27 -2.82 -0.35
N LYS A 29 8.69 -2.65 0.91
CA LYS A 29 10.02 -3.05 1.37
C LYS A 29 10.14 -4.58 1.25
N GLY A 30 11.13 -5.06 0.48
CA GLY A 30 11.42 -6.49 0.34
C GLY A 30 10.52 -7.25 -0.63
N TYR A 31 9.74 -6.58 -1.49
CA TYR A 31 8.95 -7.25 -2.52
C TYR A 31 9.83 -7.95 -3.57
N SER A 32 9.67 -9.26 -3.71
CA SER A 32 10.49 -10.13 -4.55
C SER A 32 10.02 -10.23 -6.01
N GLY A 33 8.85 -9.67 -6.36
CA GLY A 33 8.27 -9.75 -7.71
C GLY A 33 7.33 -10.94 -7.91
N THR A 34 7.25 -11.84 -6.95
CA THR A 34 6.19 -12.86 -6.88
C THR A 34 5.21 -12.44 -5.80
N ASP A 35 3.94 -12.31 -6.18
CA ASP A 35 2.86 -12.40 -5.20
C ASP A 35 2.83 -13.88 -4.80
N GLU A 36 3.60 -14.25 -3.78
CA GLU A 36 3.59 -15.61 -3.23
C GLU A 36 2.15 -15.91 -2.78
N ASP A 37 1.44 -16.68 -3.61
CA ASP A 37 0.18 -17.36 -3.32
C ASP A 37 -0.87 -16.52 -2.57
N ASP A 38 -1.45 -15.47 -3.16
CA ASP A 38 -2.60 -14.71 -2.60
C ASP A 38 -2.40 -14.13 -1.17
N TYR A 39 -1.23 -14.35 -0.57
CA TYR A 39 -0.82 -13.83 0.73
C TYR A 39 0.01 -12.58 0.47
N SER A 40 -0.65 -11.44 0.68
CA SER A 40 -0.02 -10.13 0.80
C SER A 40 1.27 -10.22 1.63
N CYS A 41 2.35 -9.57 1.14
CA CYS A 41 3.61 -9.41 1.88
C CYS A 41 3.33 -9.03 3.33
N SER A 42 3.53 -9.99 4.24
CA SER A 42 3.15 -9.89 5.64
C SER A 42 4.38 -9.66 6.51
N ILE A 43 4.20 -8.86 7.56
CA ILE A 43 5.24 -8.51 8.52
C ILE A 43 4.79 -8.92 9.92
N TYR A 44 5.73 -9.39 10.73
CA TYR A 44 5.41 -10.08 12.00
C TYR A 44 5.97 -9.39 13.24
N THR A 45 6.69 -8.26 13.07
CA THR A 45 7.23 -7.49 14.19
C THR A 45 6.81 -6.03 14.12
N GLN A 46 6.73 -5.38 15.29
CA GLN A 46 6.44 -3.94 15.35
C GLN A 46 7.53 -3.13 14.65
N GLN A 47 8.79 -3.54 14.78
CA GLN A 47 9.91 -2.87 14.13
C GLN A 47 9.77 -2.92 12.61
N ASP A 48 9.45 -4.09 12.04
CA ASP A 48 9.24 -4.24 10.59
C ASP A 48 8.07 -3.39 10.08
N ALA A 49 7.03 -3.19 10.92
CA ALA A 49 5.91 -2.31 10.59
C ALA A 49 6.33 -0.84 10.50
N TYR A 50 7.05 -0.34 11.49
CA TYR A 50 7.59 1.03 11.44
C TYR A 50 8.56 1.21 10.27
N ASP A 51 9.49 0.27 10.10
CA ASP A 51 10.44 0.27 9.00
C ASP A 51 9.77 0.34 7.62
N SER A 52 8.70 -0.44 7.43
CA SER A 52 7.94 -0.47 6.17
C SER A 52 7.22 0.86 5.92
N ILE A 53 6.63 1.47 6.95
CA ILE A 53 6.00 2.79 6.85
C ILE A 53 7.03 3.85 6.46
N PHE A 54 8.18 3.89 7.13
CA PHE A 54 9.24 4.86 6.81
C PHE A 54 9.85 4.62 5.43
N TYR A 55 9.96 3.36 5.00
CA TYR A 55 10.40 3.03 3.64
C TYR A 55 9.48 3.65 2.58
N VAL A 56 8.16 3.47 2.71
CA VAL A 56 7.17 4.07 1.78
C VAL A 56 7.29 5.59 1.73
N ILE A 57 7.41 6.24 2.88
CA ILE A 57 7.55 7.71 2.97
C ILE A 57 8.82 8.17 2.24
N ASN A 58 9.94 7.49 2.48
CA ASN A 58 11.22 7.82 1.87
C ASN A 58 11.17 7.64 0.34
N GLN A 59 10.63 6.51 -0.12
CA GLN A 59 10.47 6.22 -1.55
C GLN A 59 9.54 7.23 -2.22
N TYR A 60 8.43 7.58 -1.57
CA TYR A 60 7.52 8.61 -2.08
C TYR A 60 8.22 9.94 -2.20
N ARG A 61 9.02 10.38 -1.21
CA ARG A 61 9.78 11.64 -1.28
C ARG A 61 10.81 11.66 -2.42
N HIS A 62 11.41 10.52 -2.72
CA HIS A 62 12.47 10.38 -3.73
C HIS A 62 11.97 9.86 -5.09
N LEU A 63 10.65 9.72 -5.29
CA LEU A 63 10.05 9.04 -6.45
C LEU A 63 10.66 9.50 -7.78
N LYS A 64 10.78 10.82 -8.00
CA LYS A 64 11.33 11.41 -9.22
C LYS A 64 12.77 11.01 -9.52
N ASN A 65 13.55 10.61 -8.51
CA ASN A 65 14.94 10.21 -8.65
C ASN A 65 15.12 8.70 -8.83
N ILE A 66 14.15 7.90 -8.36
CA ILE A 66 14.25 6.43 -8.31
C ILE A 66 13.38 5.75 -9.37
N SER A 67 12.34 6.41 -9.87
CA SER A 67 11.44 5.82 -10.86
C SER A 67 12.00 5.95 -12.27
N LEU A 68 11.88 4.88 -13.06
CA LEU A 68 12.18 4.91 -14.50
C LEU A 68 11.04 5.50 -15.35
N GLY A 69 9.82 5.55 -14.79
CA GLY A 69 8.63 6.08 -15.46
C GLY A 69 8.43 7.59 -15.23
N THR A 70 7.65 8.21 -16.12
CA THR A 70 7.24 9.61 -15.98
C THR A 70 6.12 9.74 -14.95
N LEU A 71 6.49 9.93 -13.68
CA LEU A 71 5.57 10.08 -12.56
C LEU A 71 5.61 11.52 -12.01
N GLY A 72 4.45 12.05 -11.67
CA GLY A 72 4.28 13.36 -11.05
C GLY A 72 3.32 13.28 -9.86
N TYR A 73 3.47 14.19 -8.92
CA TYR A 73 2.48 14.36 -7.84
C TYR A 73 1.40 15.32 -8.30
N GLU A 74 0.19 15.09 -7.79
CA GLU A 74 -0.90 16.05 -7.89
C GLU A 74 -0.58 17.31 -7.07
N HIS A 75 -0.97 18.49 -7.60
CA HIS A 75 -0.57 19.79 -7.06
C HIS A 75 -1.52 20.33 -5.97
N GLU A 76 -2.68 19.71 -5.79
CA GLU A 76 -3.73 20.22 -4.91
C GLU A 76 -3.85 19.37 -3.64
N GLU A 77 -3.54 20.03 -2.52
CA GLU A 77 -3.80 19.68 -1.11
C GLU A 77 -3.68 18.20 -0.69
N SER A 78 -2.44 17.90 -0.28
CA SER A 78 -1.94 16.69 0.38
C SER A 78 -1.45 15.57 -0.56
N GLY A 79 -0.12 15.41 -0.63
CA GLY A 79 0.53 14.34 -1.37
C GLY A 79 0.33 12.97 -0.70
N LEU A 80 1.28 12.55 0.14
CA LEU A 80 1.16 11.29 0.88
C LEU A 80 0.37 11.50 2.18
N LYS A 81 -0.73 10.77 2.35
CA LYS A 81 -1.52 10.74 3.59
C LYS A 81 -1.30 9.42 4.34
N ILE A 82 -0.99 9.52 5.63
CA ILE A 82 -0.86 8.36 6.52
C ILE A 82 -2.09 8.34 7.42
N CYS A 83 -2.87 7.27 7.36
CA CYS A 83 -4.07 7.08 8.17
C CYS A 83 -3.85 5.94 9.16
N LYS A 84 -4.26 6.14 10.43
CA LYS A 84 -4.24 5.09 11.45
C LYS A 84 -5.66 4.84 11.93
N GLN A 85 -6.26 3.72 11.52
CA GLN A 85 -7.56 3.34 12.03
C GLN A 85 -7.42 2.43 13.27
N GLN A 86 -8.08 2.80 14.36
CA GLN A 86 -8.09 2.00 15.60
C GLN A 86 -9.48 2.00 16.25
N TYR A 87 -9.75 1.02 17.11
CA TYR A 87 -10.98 1.01 17.92
C TYR A 87 -10.97 2.16 18.92
N LYS A 88 -12.10 2.87 19.06
CA LYS A 88 -12.21 4.03 19.98
C LYS A 88 -11.98 3.67 21.44
N ARG A 89 -12.40 2.47 21.84
CA ARG A 89 -12.19 1.93 23.18
C ARG A 89 -11.84 0.46 23.07
N GLY A 90 -10.56 0.14 23.30
CA GLY A 90 -10.06 -1.23 23.33
C GLY A 90 -9.33 -1.48 24.64
N THR A 91 -10.05 -1.86 25.70
CA THR A 91 -9.41 -2.47 26.87
C THR A 91 -9.38 -3.97 26.65
N MET A 92 -8.23 -4.47 26.20
CA MET A 92 -7.93 -5.89 26.13
C MET A 92 -7.00 -6.22 27.29
N LEU A 93 -7.52 -6.95 28.27
CA LEU A 93 -6.74 -7.49 29.40
C LEU A 93 -6.72 -9.02 29.24
N PRO A 94 -5.74 -9.58 28.51
CA PRO A 94 -5.70 -11.02 28.22
C PRO A 94 -5.68 -11.88 29.49
N SER A 95 -5.15 -11.34 30.59
CA SER A 95 -4.95 -12.06 31.85
C SER A 95 -6.23 -12.27 32.67
N ASN A 96 -7.29 -11.50 32.42
CA ASN A 96 -8.53 -11.48 33.23
C ASN A 96 -9.78 -11.93 32.43
N ASP A 97 -9.60 -12.50 31.23
CA ASP A 97 -10.69 -12.91 30.32
C ASP A 97 -11.77 -11.84 30.06
N THR A 98 -11.46 -10.56 30.29
CA THR A 98 -12.41 -9.46 30.12
C THR A 98 -12.07 -8.71 28.84
N LEU A 99 -12.95 -8.82 27.85
CA LEU A 99 -12.86 -8.08 26.59
C LEU A 99 -13.97 -7.04 26.53
N ASN A 100 -13.59 -5.76 26.47
CA ASN A 100 -14.52 -4.66 26.23
C ASN A 100 -13.99 -3.82 25.07
N ILE A 101 -14.54 -4.08 23.88
CA ILE A 101 -14.23 -3.38 22.64
C ILE A 101 -15.47 -2.63 22.18
N ASP A 102 -15.31 -1.33 21.98
CA ASP A 102 -16.22 -0.54 21.15
C ASP A 102 -15.84 -0.74 19.68
N VAL A 103 -16.78 -1.28 18.90
CA VAL A 103 -16.56 -1.61 17.47
C VAL A 103 -16.45 -0.34 16.62
N SER A 104 -16.80 0.83 17.16
CA SER A 104 -16.60 2.08 16.45
C SER A 104 -15.11 2.41 16.30
N THR A 105 -14.75 2.91 15.12
CA THR A 105 -13.36 3.24 14.77
C THR A 105 -13.12 4.73 14.79
N GLU A 106 -11.87 5.12 15.04
CA GLU A 106 -11.32 6.47 14.86
C GLU A 106 -10.14 6.43 13.87
N THR A 107 -9.90 7.54 13.18
CA THR A 107 -8.86 7.71 12.14
C THR A 107 -8.02 8.93 12.44
#